data_AF-A0A3B8NJS8-F1
#
_entry.id   AF-A0A3B8NJS8-F1
#
_cell.length_a   1.000
_cell.length_b   1.000
_cell.length_c   1.000
_cell.angle_alpha   90.00
_cell.angle_beta   90.00
_cell.angle_gamma   90.00
#
_symmetry.space_group_name_H-M   'P 1'
#
loop_
_entity.id
_entity.type
_entity.pdbx_description
1 polymer ?
#
loop_
_entity_poly.entity_id
_entity_poly.type
_entity_poly.pdbx_seq_one_letter_code
_entity_poly.pdbx_strand_id
1 'polypeptide(L)'
;MIWFYQNRIILISALILGLFLSGTEKSSAIFGRALKKSQTKKRTSSGEFIIVSGGIALRKWENLRKEKYQHDRWWGNFIRPARARVQELQNEYDDQCDITWLVYKPSYESRANEDGKPLISWIESVRDKYNIRLIWISKGEDIIEYINNGKDRTKTKIAGFEYYGHSNKHAFLIEYSNQIIGSSTVWLHEEQLKEINRSSFLRKSNCVSYGCNTGESMAKKWRKATGISMRAAIGKTDYTNPLKPTVVSPGYWNDSRKIFKRKK
;
A
#
# COMPACT_ATOMS: atom_id res chain seq x y z
N MET A 1 0.34 -55.52 61.25
CA MET A 1 0.85 -56.23 60.06
C MET A 1 0.00 -55.78 58.88
N ILE A 2 0.50 -54.84 58.06
CA ILE A 2 1.11 -55.07 56.72
C ILE A 2 -0.01 -55.34 55.69
N TRP A 3 -0.20 -54.65 54.56
CA TRP A 3 0.36 -53.46 53.92
C TRP A 3 -0.46 -53.25 52.63
N PHE A 4 -0.61 -52.00 52.18
CA PHE A 4 -1.03 -51.65 50.81
C PHE A 4 0.02 -52.11 49.78
N TYR A 5 -0.33 -52.36 48.52
CA TYR A 5 0.55 -52.01 47.38
C TYR A 5 -0.21 -51.83 46.04
N GLN A 6 0.13 -50.73 45.37
CA GLN A 6 -0.29 -50.28 44.04
C GLN A 6 0.55 -50.93 42.91
N ASN A 7 0.01 -50.96 41.69
CA ASN A 7 0.72 -50.67 40.43
C ASN A 7 -0.32 -50.51 39.28
N ARG A 8 -0.54 -49.29 38.75
CA ARG A 8 0.15 -48.60 37.64
C ARG A 8 -0.09 -49.19 36.25
N ILE A 9 -1.02 -48.60 35.49
CA ILE A 9 -0.87 -48.38 34.04
C ILE A 9 -1.24 -46.92 33.74
N ILE A 10 -0.31 -46.25 33.08
CA ILE A 10 -0.35 -44.85 32.63
C ILE A 10 -0.99 -44.83 31.24
N LEU A 11 -1.99 -43.98 31.01
CA LEU A 11 -2.34 -43.50 29.68
C LEU A 11 -2.79 -42.05 29.76
N ILE A 12 -1.86 -41.18 29.40
CA ILE A 12 -2.03 -39.74 29.24
C ILE A 12 -2.87 -39.53 27.98
N SER A 13 -4.07 -38.97 28.11
CA SER A 13 -4.78 -38.35 26.99
C SER A 13 -4.98 -36.87 27.31
N ALA A 14 -4.17 -36.05 26.65
CA ALA A 14 -4.16 -34.61 26.78
C ALA A 14 -5.36 -33.98 26.05
N LEU A 15 -5.95 -32.99 26.72
CA LEU A 15 -6.67 -31.82 26.20
C LEU A 15 -6.56 -31.55 24.68
N ILE A 16 -7.70 -31.39 24.02
CA ILE A 16 -7.88 -30.34 23.00
C ILE A 16 -9.21 -29.62 23.29
N LEU A 17 -9.09 -28.53 24.05
CA LEU A 17 -10.08 -27.48 24.13
C LEU A 17 -10.03 -26.73 22.78
N GLY A 18 -11.08 -26.85 21.98
CA GLY A 18 -11.19 -26.15 20.70
C GLY A 18 -11.32 -24.65 20.90
N LEU A 19 -10.19 -23.94 20.97
CA LEU A 19 -10.16 -22.49 20.74
C LEU A 19 -10.41 -22.23 19.26
N PHE A 20 -11.64 -21.83 18.93
CA PHE A 20 -11.92 -21.08 17.71
C PHE A 20 -11.27 -19.69 17.82
N LEU A 21 -10.04 -19.56 17.36
CA LEU A 21 -9.38 -18.28 17.04
C LEU A 21 -9.05 -18.25 15.54
N SER A 22 -10.07 -18.29 14.67
CA SER A 22 -9.88 -18.19 13.22
C SER A 22 -10.06 -16.76 12.72
N GLY A 23 -9.11 -15.88 13.05
CA GLY A 23 -9.04 -14.52 12.49
C GLY A 23 -7.66 -14.09 12.01
N THR A 24 -6.59 -14.61 12.60
CA THR A 24 -5.25 -14.01 12.45
C THR A 24 -4.33 -14.71 11.43
N GLU A 25 -4.65 -15.95 11.05
CA GLU A 25 -3.75 -16.77 10.20
C GLU A 25 -3.84 -16.46 8.70
N LYS A 26 -5.01 -16.06 8.19
CA LYS A 26 -5.26 -15.96 6.72
C LYS A 26 -4.32 -14.97 6.02
N SER A 27 -4.17 -13.75 6.52
CA SER A 27 -3.32 -12.73 5.87
C SER A 27 -1.81 -13.08 5.87
N SER A 28 -1.30 -13.73 6.92
CA SER A 28 0.10 -14.20 6.96
C SER A 28 0.35 -15.36 6.00
N ALA A 29 -0.64 -16.23 5.77
CA ALA A 29 -0.52 -17.31 4.79
C ALA A 29 -0.46 -16.75 3.36
N ILE A 30 -1.20 -15.68 3.07
CA ILE A 30 -1.30 -15.09 1.72
C ILE A 30 -0.12 -14.16 1.39
N PHE A 31 0.35 -13.39 2.37
CA PHE A 31 1.37 -12.36 2.16
C PHE A 31 2.72 -12.68 2.84
N GLY A 32 2.85 -13.82 3.50
CA GLY A 32 4.08 -14.21 4.20
C GLY A 32 4.26 -13.51 5.57
N ARG A 33 5.39 -13.81 6.21
CA ARG A 33 5.69 -13.39 7.60
C ARG A 33 5.68 -11.86 7.76
N ALA A 34 5.26 -11.43 8.95
CA ALA A 34 5.29 -10.05 9.39
C ALA A 34 6.74 -9.55 9.52
N LEU A 35 6.99 -8.27 9.21
CA LEU A 35 8.26 -7.61 9.50
C LEU A 35 8.54 -7.70 11.00
N LYS A 36 9.81 -7.89 11.39
CA LYS A 36 10.20 -7.89 12.81
C LYS A 36 9.92 -6.51 13.42
N LYS A 37 9.40 -6.46 14.65
CA LYS A 37 9.23 -5.21 15.39
C LYS A 37 10.62 -4.58 15.63
N SER A 38 10.76 -3.30 15.30
CA SER A 38 11.96 -2.51 15.59
C SER A 38 11.96 -2.10 17.07
N GLN A 39 13.13 -2.12 17.73
CA GLN A 39 13.32 -1.64 19.11
C GLN A 39 13.51 -0.11 19.21
N THR A 40 13.18 0.64 18.16
CA THR A 40 13.28 2.11 18.16
C THR A 40 12.19 2.76 19.02
N LYS A 41 12.51 3.90 19.65
CA LYS A 41 11.55 4.72 20.39
C LYS A 41 10.35 5.06 19.49
N LYS A 42 9.18 4.51 19.83
CA LYS A 42 7.92 4.76 19.13
C LYS A 42 7.54 6.24 19.23
N ARG A 43 7.03 6.80 18.13
CA ARG A 43 6.60 8.20 18.03
C ARG A 43 5.09 8.27 18.10
N THR A 44 4.51 9.38 18.54
CA THR A 44 3.06 9.60 18.36
C THR A 44 2.81 10.17 16.97
N SER A 45 1.87 9.60 16.22
CA SER A 45 1.44 10.23 14.96
C SER A 45 0.67 11.52 15.23
N SER A 46 0.92 12.55 14.44
CA SER A 46 0.20 13.83 14.51
C SER A 46 -0.92 13.95 13.47
N GLY A 47 -1.17 12.90 12.69
CA GLY A 47 -2.19 12.90 11.64
C GLY A 47 -2.37 11.55 10.95
N GLU A 48 -3.17 11.56 9.89
CA GLU A 48 -3.51 10.39 9.09
C GLU A 48 -2.43 10.07 8.05
N PHE A 49 -2.07 8.80 7.91
CA PHE A 49 -1.33 8.30 6.75
C PHE A 49 -2.30 7.76 5.71
N ILE A 50 -2.19 8.27 4.48
CA ILE A 50 -2.95 7.79 3.33
C ILE A 50 -2.03 6.90 2.49
N ILE A 51 -2.45 5.66 2.25
CA ILE A 51 -1.77 4.75 1.32
C ILE A 51 -2.74 4.48 0.18
N VAL A 52 -2.26 4.53 -1.06
CA VAL A 52 -3.06 4.25 -2.26
C VAL A 52 -2.45 3.08 -3.00
N SER A 53 -3.23 2.03 -3.24
CA SER A 53 -2.89 0.92 -4.12
C SER A 53 -3.72 1.00 -5.39
N GLY A 54 -3.04 1.25 -6.51
CA GLY A 54 -3.61 1.16 -7.85
C GLY A 54 -3.95 -0.27 -8.24
N GLY A 55 -4.48 -0.38 -9.45
CA GLY A 55 -4.95 -1.60 -10.04
C GLY A 55 -3.88 -2.35 -10.82
N ILE A 56 -4.18 -3.62 -11.06
CA ILE A 56 -3.30 -4.59 -11.71
C ILE A 56 -3.82 -4.98 -13.09
N ALA A 57 -2.89 -5.38 -13.96
CA ALA A 57 -3.21 -5.94 -15.26
C ALA A 57 -3.85 -7.33 -15.15
N LEU A 58 -4.68 -7.69 -16.13
CA LEU A 58 -5.19 -9.04 -16.28
C LEU A 58 -4.16 -9.94 -16.97
N ARG A 59 -4.11 -11.22 -16.58
CA ARG A 59 -3.25 -12.24 -17.18
C ARG A 59 -3.48 -12.39 -18.67
N LYS A 60 -4.73 -12.30 -19.14
CA LYS A 60 -5.04 -12.36 -20.58
C LYS A 60 -4.31 -11.29 -21.39
N TRP A 61 -4.07 -10.11 -20.80
CA TRP A 61 -3.33 -9.03 -21.45
C TRP A 61 -1.82 -9.21 -21.27
N GLU A 62 -1.38 -9.58 -20.08
CA GLU A 62 0.04 -9.79 -19.77
C GLU A 62 0.65 -10.95 -20.56
N ASN A 63 -0.13 -12.02 -20.81
CA ASN A 63 0.32 -13.18 -21.57
C ASN A 63 0.53 -12.87 -23.08
N LEU A 64 -0.02 -11.76 -23.59
CA LEU A 64 0.24 -11.30 -24.95
C LEU A 64 1.55 -10.49 -25.07
N ARG A 65 2.12 -10.07 -23.93
CA ARG A 65 3.39 -9.33 -23.90
C ARG A 65 4.57 -10.30 -23.89
N LYS A 66 5.68 -9.88 -24.49
CA LYS A 66 6.97 -10.56 -24.26
C LYS A 66 7.26 -10.56 -22.76
N GLU A 67 7.81 -11.66 -22.26
CA GLU A 67 8.03 -11.89 -20.84
C GLU A 67 8.71 -10.69 -20.15
N LYS A 68 9.78 -10.13 -20.72
CA LYS A 68 10.48 -8.97 -20.15
C LYS A 68 9.65 -7.68 -20.01
N TYR A 69 8.49 -7.58 -20.66
CA TYR A 69 7.61 -6.40 -20.64
C TYR A 69 6.30 -6.63 -19.88
N GLN A 70 6.17 -7.76 -19.20
CA GLN A 70 5.09 -7.98 -18.24
C GLN A 70 5.33 -7.14 -16.99
N HIS A 71 4.26 -6.57 -16.45
CA HIS A 71 4.27 -5.73 -15.26
C HIS A 71 3.66 -6.46 -14.05
N ASP A 72 2.53 -7.17 -14.21
CA ASP A 72 1.72 -7.69 -13.09
C ASP A 72 1.58 -9.21 -13.07
N ARG A 73 2.73 -9.88 -12.98
CA ARG A 73 2.78 -11.34 -12.83
C ARG A 73 2.01 -11.83 -11.61
N TRP A 74 2.05 -11.06 -10.54
CA TRP A 74 1.37 -11.36 -9.29
C TRP A 74 0.34 -10.30 -8.95
N TRP A 75 -0.85 -10.74 -8.55
CA TRP A 75 -1.95 -9.84 -8.18
C TRP A 75 -1.61 -8.92 -6.98
N GLY A 76 -0.70 -9.36 -6.12
CA GLY A 76 -0.32 -8.64 -4.90
C GLY A 76 0.73 -7.55 -5.10
N ASN A 77 1.13 -7.24 -6.35
CA ASN A 77 2.22 -6.31 -6.65
C ASN A 77 2.12 -4.96 -5.92
N PHE A 78 0.93 -4.36 -5.83
CA PHE A 78 0.72 -3.09 -5.12
C PHE A 78 0.14 -3.27 -3.72
N ILE A 79 -0.51 -4.40 -3.46
CA ILE A 79 -1.10 -4.71 -2.15
C ILE A 79 -0.03 -5.08 -1.12
N ARG A 80 0.95 -5.89 -1.51
CA ARG A 80 1.98 -6.38 -0.60
C ARG A 80 2.94 -5.31 -0.07
N PRO A 81 3.45 -4.39 -0.90
CA PRO A 81 4.28 -3.31 -0.38
C PRO A 81 3.45 -2.31 0.45
N ALA A 82 2.19 -2.04 0.07
CA ALA A 82 1.29 -1.24 0.90
C ALA A 82 1.07 -1.88 2.29
N ARG A 83 0.78 -3.17 2.34
CA ARG A 83 0.67 -3.94 3.60
C ARG A 83 1.99 -3.95 4.39
N ALA A 84 3.15 -4.03 3.72
CA ALA A 84 4.44 -3.92 4.40
C ALA A 84 4.59 -2.54 5.05
N ARG A 85 4.19 -1.50 4.32
CA ARG A 85 4.26 -0.11 4.78
C ARG A 85 3.34 0.19 5.95
N VAL A 86 2.11 -0.34 5.96
CA VAL A 86 1.21 -0.29 7.12
C VAL A 86 1.92 -0.79 8.37
N GLN A 87 2.58 -1.94 8.26
CA GLN A 87 3.30 -2.52 9.37
C GLN A 87 4.51 -1.67 9.81
N GLU A 88 5.24 -1.09 8.87
CA GLU A 88 6.34 -0.17 9.18
C GLU A 88 5.85 1.07 9.93
N LEU A 89 4.73 1.66 9.49
CA LEU A 89 4.13 2.84 10.12
C LEU A 89 3.68 2.53 11.56
N GLN A 90 3.02 1.39 11.80
CA GLN A 90 2.63 0.99 13.16
C GLN A 90 3.83 0.67 14.05
N ASN A 91 4.91 0.10 13.48
CA ASN A 91 6.16 -0.07 14.20
C ASN A 91 6.83 1.27 14.56
N GLU A 92 6.73 2.28 13.70
CA GLU A 92 7.34 3.61 13.91
C GLU A 92 6.51 4.50 14.86
N TYR A 93 5.18 4.50 14.72
CA TYR A 93 4.28 5.48 15.34
C TYR A 93 3.37 4.92 16.44
N ASP A 94 3.77 3.79 17.01
CA ASP A 94 2.93 2.95 17.87
C ASP A 94 1.68 2.41 17.14
N ASP A 95 1.01 1.42 17.72
CA ASP A 95 -0.17 0.77 17.11
C ASP A 95 -1.41 1.72 17.05
N GLN A 96 -1.22 3.01 17.33
CA GLN A 96 -2.24 4.08 17.32
C GLN A 96 -2.15 5.00 16.09
N CYS A 97 -1.26 4.74 15.11
CA CYS A 97 -1.21 5.59 13.93
C CYS A 97 -2.46 5.41 13.05
N ASP A 98 -3.11 6.52 12.75
CA ASP A 98 -4.31 6.56 11.92
C ASP A 98 -3.93 6.33 10.45
N ILE A 99 -4.32 5.18 9.89
CA ILE A 99 -4.00 4.80 8.52
C ILE A 99 -5.30 4.56 7.74
N THR A 100 -5.40 5.21 6.59
CA THR A 100 -6.41 4.90 5.57
C THR A 100 -5.75 4.40 4.31
N TRP A 101 -6.21 3.24 3.86
CA TRP A 101 -5.75 2.57 2.68
C TRP A 101 -6.82 2.60 1.60
N LEU A 102 -6.51 3.24 0.48
CA LEU A 102 -7.37 3.37 -0.68
C LEU A 102 -6.95 2.30 -1.70
N VAL A 103 -7.89 1.50 -2.17
CA VAL A 103 -7.60 0.42 -3.13
C VAL A 103 -8.54 0.52 -4.31
N TYR A 104 -7.99 0.50 -5.53
CA TYR A 104 -8.79 0.50 -6.75
C TYR A 104 -9.50 -0.84 -6.95
N LYS A 105 -10.74 -0.93 -6.48
CA LYS A 105 -11.51 -2.19 -6.39
C LYS A 105 -11.73 -2.88 -7.75
N PRO A 106 -12.11 -2.17 -8.84
CA PRO A 106 -12.53 -2.83 -10.08
C PRO A 106 -11.47 -3.77 -10.67
N SER A 107 -10.18 -3.41 -10.57
CA SER A 107 -9.12 -4.29 -11.10
C SER A 107 -8.96 -5.59 -10.32
N TYR A 108 -9.19 -5.55 -9.00
CA TYR A 108 -9.08 -6.74 -8.17
C TYR A 108 -10.31 -7.63 -8.28
N GLU A 109 -11.49 -7.06 -8.58
CA GLU A 109 -12.69 -7.84 -8.92
C GLU A 109 -12.50 -8.59 -10.24
N SER A 110 -12.06 -7.90 -11.29
CA SER A 110 -11.81 -8.53 -12.59
C SER A 110 -10.68 -9.56 -12.53
N ARG A 111 -9.60 -9.27 -11.80
CA ARG A 111 -8.51 -10.23 -11.59
C ARG A 111 -8.94 -11.41 -10.71
N ALA A 112 -9.77 -11.19 -9.68
CA ALA A 112 -10.30 -12.27 -8.85
C ALA A 112 -11.11 -13.27 -9.68
N ASN A 113 -11.92 -12.78 -10.60
CA ASN A 113 -12.67 -13.59 -11.53
C ASN A 113 -11.76 -14.38 -12.48
N GLU A 114 -10.73 -13.75 -13.04
CA GLU A 114 -9.77 -14.41 -13.93
C GLU A 114 -8.93 -15.48 -13.21
N ASP A 115 -8.42 -15.18 -12.01
CA ASP A 115 -7.56 -16.08 -11.25
C ASP A 115 -8.37 -17.17 -10.49
N GLY A 116 -9.70 -17.03 -10.41
CA GLY A 116 -10.55 -17.90 -9.58
C GLY A 116 -10.21 -17.83 -8.09
N LYS A 117 -9.80 -16.65 -7.61
CA LYS A 117 -9.31 -16.42 -6.23
C LYS A 117 -10.11 -15.33 -5.52
N PRO A 118 -10.31 -15.42 -4.18
CA PRO A 118 -11.06 -14.42 -3.43
C PRO A 118 -10.18 -13.21 -3.07
N LEU A 119 -9.66 -12.50 -4.08
CA LEU A 119 -8.68 -11.41 -3.88
C LEU A 119 -9.24 -10.28 -3.00
N ILE A 120 -10.53 -9.97 -3.14
CA ILE A 120 -11.21 -8.95 -2.31
C ILE A 120 -11.16 -9.34 -0.83
N SER A 121 -11.54 -10.56 -0.48
CA SER A 121 -11.45 -11.06 0.89
C SER A 121 -10.02 -11.11 1.42
N TRP A 122 -9.04 -11.36 0.55
CA TRP A 122 -7.62 -11.30 0.94
C TRP A 122 -7.15 -9.88 1.26
N ILE A 123 -7.63 -8.88 0.51
CA ILE A 123 -7.38 -7.46 0.80
C ILE A 123 -8.06 -7.05 2.11
N GLU A 124 -9.32 -7.45 2.32
CA GLU A 124 -10.04 -7.20 3.59
C GLU A 124 -9.32 -7.84 4.78
N SER A 125 -8.71 -9.01 4.61
CA SER A 125 -7.93 -9.64 5.69
C SER A 125 -6.71 -8.81 6.11
N VAL A 126 -6.16 -7.95 5.23
CA VAL A 126 -5.11 -7.00 5.60
C VAL A 126 -5.70 -5.88 6.46
N ARG A 127 -6.85 -5.32 6.06
CA ARG A 127 -7.58 -4.33 6.87
C ARG A 127 -7.81 -4.86 8.29
N ASP A 128 -8.35 -6.07 8.40
CA ASP A 128 -8.72 -6.67 9.69
C ASP A 128 -7.49 -6.96 10.55
N LYS A 129 -6.44 -7.52 9.96
CA LYS A 129 -5.20 -7.86 10.69
C LYS A 129 -4.49 -6.64 11.27
N TYR A 130 -4.52 -5.52 10.55
CA TYR A 130 -3.81 -4.31 10.94
C TYR A 130 -4.72 -3.25 11.55
N ASN A 131 -6.03 -3.52 11.66
CA ASN A 131 -7.05 -2.59 12.17
C ASN A 131 -6.95 -1.18 11.54
N ILE A 132 -6.87 -1.15 10.21
CA ILE A 132 -6.79 0.11 9.44
C ILE A 132 -8.12 0.40 8.74
N ARG A 133 -8.31 1.63 8.25
CA ARG A 133 -9.45 1.96 7.40
C ARG A 133 -9.15 1.55 5.96
N LEU A 134 -10.06 0.80 5.34
CA LEU A 134 -10.02 0.47 3.92
C LEU A 134 -11.11 1.25 3.19
N ILE A 135 -10.73 1.96 2.14
CA ILE A 135 -11.65 2.67 1.23
C ILE A 135 -11.48 2.07 -0.16
N TRP A 136 -12.57 1.57 -0.72
CA TRP A 136 -12.61 1.13 -2.10
C TRP A 136 -12.80 2.35 -3.01
N ILE A 137 -11.89 2.54 -3.96
CA ILE A 137 -12.00 3.57 -4.99
C ILE A 137 -12.25 2.93 -6.35
N SER A 138 -12.85 3.71 -7.25
CA SER A 138 -13.23 3.30 -8.60
C SER A 138 -12.89 4.35 -9.67
N LYS A 139 -12.45 5.55 -9.26
CA LYS A 139 -12.03 6.64 -10.15
C LYS A 139 -10.77 7.32 -9.63
N GLY A 140 -10.12 8.12 -10.47
CA GLY A 140 -8.94 8.90 -10.07
C GLY A 140 -9.31 10.03 -9.10
N GLU A 141 -10.48 10.63 -9.30
CA GLU A 141 -11.03 11.74 -8.52
C GLU A 141 -11.30 11.36 -7.06
N ASP A 142 -11.66 10.10 -6.80
CA ASP A 142 -11.91 9.56 -5.45
C ASP A 142 -10.70 9.81 -4.51
N ILE A 143 -9.48 9.85 -5.07
CA ILE A 143 -8.25 10.14 -4.30
C ILE A 143 -8.25 11.60 -3.83
N ILE A 144 -8.58 12.55 -4.71
CA ILE A 144 -8.68 13.98 -4.35
C ILE A 144 -9.84 14.19 -3.39
N GLU A 145 -10.99 13.57 -3.65
CA GLU A 145 -12.16 13.64 -2.78
C GLU A 145 -11.81 13.16 -1.36
N TYR A 146 -11.13 12.03 -1.23
CA TYR A 146 -10.71 11.53 0.08
C TYR A 146 -9.67 12.45 0.75
N ILE A 147 -8.69 12.95 0.00
CA ILE A 147 -7.71 13.92 0.52
C ILE A 147 -8.41 15.17 1.09
N ASN A 148 -9.43 15.67 0.40
CA ASN A 148 -10.14 16.88 0.78
C ASN A 148 -11.15 16.64 1.91
N ASN A 149 -11.94 15.58 1.80
CA ASN A 149 -13.19 15.41 2.54
C ASN A 149 -13.32 14.07 3.27
N GLY A 150 -12.36 13.14 3.12
CA GLY A 150 -12.43 11.82 3.74
C GLY A 150 -12.45 11.84 5.28
N LYS A 151 -12.00 12.94 5.88
CA LYS A 151 -12.07 13.26 7.32
C LYS A 151 -12.21 14.77 7.51
N ASP A 152 -12.59 15.19 8.73
CA ASP A 152 -12.52 16.60 9.14
C ASP A 152 -11.06 17.07 9.13
N ARG A 153 -10.65 17.73 8.04
CA ARG A 153 -9.27 18.20 7.84
C ARG A 153 -8.89 19.35 8.77
N THR A 154 -9.82 19.92 9.53
CA THR A 154 -9.45 20.89 10.58
C THR A 154 -8.91 20.20 11.83
N LYS A 155 -9.34 18.95 12.08
CA LYS A 155 -8.92 18.12 13.21
C LYS A 155 -7.86 17.09 12.84
N THR A 156 -8.05 16.38 11.73
CA THR A 156 -7.19 15.28 11.27
C THR A 156 -6.53 15.63 9.94
N LYS A 157 -5.34 16.21 10.04
CA LYS A 157 -4.48 16.51 8.89
C LYS A 157 -3.78 15.25 8.39
N ILE A 158 -3.38 15.25 7.13
CA ILE A 158 -2.64 14.16 6.49
C ILE A 158 -1.16 14.29 6.88
N ALA A 159 -0.63 13.31 7.58
CA ALA A 159 0.79 13.19 7.96
C ALA A 159 1.64 12.50 6.89
N GLY A 160 1.03 11.70 6.01
CA GLY A 160 1.75 11.13 4.86
C GLY A 160 0.82 10.65 3.77
N PHE A 161 1.36 10.57 2.55
CA PHE A 161 0.68 10.08 1.36
C PHE A 161 1.63 9.18 0.57
N GLU A 162 1.24 7.94 0.30
CA GLU A 162 2.08 6.98 -0.42
C GLU A 162 1.30 6.29 -1.55
N TYR A 163 1.78 6.41 -2.79
CA TYR A 163 1.17 5.78 -3.97
C TYR A 163 1.95 4.54 -4.43
N TYR A 164 1.27 3.42 -4.56
CA TYR A 164 1.76 2.15 -5.13
C TYR A 164 0.90 1.80 -6.34
N GLY A 165 1.48 1.83 -7.53
CA GLY A 165 0.73 1.55 -8.75
C GLY A 165 1.49 1.90 -10.01
N HIS A 166 0.82 1.73 -11.14
CA HIS A 166 1.32 2.17 -12.44
C HIS A 166 1.28 3.68 -12.55
N SER A 167 2.17 4.22 -13.38
CA SER A 167 2.20 5.65 -13.66
C SER A 167 3.03 5.94 -14.90
N ASN A 168 2.88 7.15 -15.41
CA ASN A 168 3.85 7.79 -16.26
C ASN A 168 4.30 9.11 -15.58
N LYS A 169 5.02 9.96 -16.31
CA LYS A 169 5.48 11.24 -15.76
C LYS A 169 4.36 12.21 -15.36
N HIS A 170 3.18 12.13 -15.98
CA HIS A 170 2.08 13.08 -15.83
C HIS A 170 0.88 12.55 -15.05
N ALA A 171 0.78 11.25 -14.80
CA ALA A 171 -0.42 10.66 -14.20
C ALA A 171 -0.11 9.44 -13.33
N PHE A 172 -0.88 9.31 -12.24
CA PHE A 172 -1.09 8.03 -11.58
C PHE A 172 -2.08 7.24 -12.42
N LEU A 173 -1.65 6.12 -12.99
CA LEU A 173 -2.49 5.24 -13.78
C LEU A 173 -3.15 4.27 -12.79
N ILE A 174 -4.29 4.71 -12.24
CA ILE A 174 -5.02 4.02 -11.17
C ILE A 174 -5.48 2.64 -11.64
N GLU A 175 -5.79 2.51 -12.93
CA GLU A 175 -5.92 1.25 -13.64
C GLU A 175 -4.85 1.15 -14.73
N TYR A 176 -4.37 -0.05 -15.05
CA TYR A 176 -3.51 -0.27 -16.21
C TYR A 176 -3.63 -1.71 -16.71
N SER A 177 -3.87 -1.87 -18.01
CA SER A 177 -4.00 -3.19 -18.66
C SER A 177 -4.99 -4.12 -17.97
N ASN A 178 -6.07 -3.57 -17.41
CA ASN A 178 -7.22 -4.30 -16.90
C ASN A 178 -8.31 -4.35 -17.97
N GLN A 179 -8.60 -3.22 -18.62
CA GLN A 179 -9.55 -3.17 -19.73
C GLN A 179 -8.87 -3.33 -21.10
N ILE A 180 -7.78 -2.59 -21.34
CA ILE A 180 -7.10 -2.50 -22.63
C ILE A 180 -5.60 -2.73 -22.43
N ILE A 181 -5.01 -3.66 -23.19
CA ILE A 181 -3.58 -3.93 -23.14
C ILE A 181 -2.75 -2.66 -23.37
N GLY A 182 -1.79 -2.40 -22.49
CA GLY A 182 -0.86 -1.28 -22.65
C GLY A 182 -1.42 0.08 -22.24
N SER A 183 -2.69 0.18 -21.84
CA SER A 183 -3.36 1.45 -21.57
C SER A 183 -4.00 1.52 -20.19
N SER A 184 -4.36 2.74 -19.81
CA SER A 184 -5.12 3.08 -18.62
C SER A 184 -6.41 3.78 -19.06
N THR A 185 -7.53 3.36 -18.49
CA THR A 185 -8.85 3.97 -18.66
C THR A 185 -9.26 4.81 -17.44
N VAL A 186 -8.52 4.67 -16.33
CA VAL A 186 -8.72 5.42 -15.10
C VAL A 186 -7.38 5.93 -14.59
N TRP A 187 -7.22 7.25 -14.56
CA TRP A 187 -6.00 7.91 -14.12
C TRP A 187 -6.33 9.14 -13.28
N LEU A 188 -5.36 9.58 -12.48
CA LEU A 188 -5.33 10.91 -11.88
C LEU A 188 -4.22 11.71 -12.55
N HIS A 189 -4.59 12.74 -13.33
CA HIS A 189 -3.64 13.57 -14.05
C HIS A 189 -3.06 14.68 -13.15
N GLU A 190 -1.82 15.06 -13.38
CA GLU A 190 -1.10 16.06 -12.57
C GLU A 190 -1.74 17.45 -12.56
N GLU A 191 -2.55 17.78 -13.57
CA GLU A 191 -3.29 19.05 -13.64
C GLU A 191 -4.55 19.06 -12.75
N GLN A 192 -5.11 17.89 -12.42
CA GLN A 192 -6.22 17.77 -11.47
C GLN A 192 -5.75 18.02 -10.03
N LEU A 193 -4.45 17.88 -9.75
CA LEU A 193 -3.91 18.11 -8.40
C LEU A 193 -4.20 19.51 -7.85
N LYS A 194 -4.47 20.50 -8.70
CA LYS A 194 -4.88 21.85 -8.28
C LYS A 194 -6.17 21.88 -7.45
N GLU A 195 -6.98 20.81 -7.52
CA GLU A 195 -8.23 20.64 -6.77
C GLU A 195 -7.97 20.14 -5.34
N ILE A 196 -6.74 19.76 -5.02
CA ILE A 196 -6.37 19.38 -3.65
C ILE A 196 -6.41 20.61 -2.75
N ASN A 197 -7.16 20.51 -1.65
CA ASN A 197 -7.11 21.46 -0.56
C ASN A 197 -5.76 21.32 0.14
N ARG A 198 -4.86 22.26 -0.15
CA ARG A 198 -3.52 22.33 0.43
C ARG A 198 -3.52 22.29 1.96
N SER A 199 -4.56 22.83 2.60
CA SER A 199 -4.67 22.85 4.04
C SER A 199 -4.91 21.45 4.64
N SER A 200 -5.27 20.44 3.85
CA SER A 200 -5.46 19.06 4.33
C SER A 200 -4.18 18.42 4.87
N PHE A 201 -3.00 18.91 4.47
CA PHE A 201 -1.71 18.34 4.84
C PHE A 201 -1.06 19.02 6.06
N LEU A 202 -0.35 18.25 6.86
CA LEU A 202 0.63 18.81 7.80
C LEU A 202 1.82 19.41 7.03
N ARG A 203 2.43 20.46 7.58
CA ARG A 203 3.56 21.14 6.93
C ARG A 203 4.77 20.23 6.63
N LYS A 204 4.92 19.14 7.37
CA LYS A 204 6.03 18.18 7.27
C LYS A 204 5.59 16.80 6.79
N SER A 205 4.46 16.69 6.09
CA SER A 205 3.96 15.39 5.65
C SER A 205 4.96 14.66 4.77
N ASN A 206 5.07 13.35 4.95
CA ASN A 206 5.93 12.52 4.11
C ASN A 206 5.12 12.02 2.90
N CYS A 207 5.44 12.52 1.70
CA CYS A 207 4.78 12.10 0.47
C CYS A 207 5.74 11.29 -0.40
N VAL A 208 5.30 10.11 -0.85
CA VAL A 208 6.10 9.22 -1.70
C VAL A 208 5.23 8.67 -2.85
N SER A 209 5.79 8.60 -4.05
CA SER A 209 5.21 7.84 -5.16
C SER A 209 6.18 6.76 -5.59
N TYR A 210 5.74 5.50 -5.50
CA TYR A 210 6.43 4.33 -6.03
C TYR A 210 6.01 4.02 -7.47
N GLY A 211 5.38 4.98 -8.16
CA GLY A 211 5.06 4.87 -9.58
C GLY A 211 6.24 5.28 -10.46
N CYS A 212 6.47 4.54 -11.55
CA CYS A 212 7.43 4.86 -12.60
C CYS A 212 7.30 6.31 -13.10
N ASN A 213 8.43 6.99 -13.28
CA ASN A 213 8.59 8.31 -13.91
C ASN A 213 7.84 9.48 -13.23
N THR A 214 7.12 9.28 -12.12
CA THR A 214 6.37 10.35 -11.43
C THR A 214 7.26 11.48 -10.89
N GLY A 215 8.57 11.22 -10.74
CA GLY A 215 9.56 12.23 -10.36
C GLY A 215 9.90 13.22 -11.48
N GLU A 216 9.52 12.95 -12.73
CA GLU A 216 9.84 13.78 -13.89
C GLU A 216 8.90 14.97 -14.05
N SER A 217 7.62 14.85 -13.65
CA SER A 217 6.66 15.98 -13.68
C SER A 217 5.69 15.98 -12.49
N MET A 218 4.98 14.87 -12.25
CA MET A 218 3.95 14.75 -11.21
C MET A 218 4.40 15.26 -9.84
N ALA A 219 5.63 14.94 -9.39
CA ALA A 219 6.15 15.39 -8.10
C ALA A 219 6.27 16.92 -7.96
N LYS A 220 6.58 17.63 -9.05
CA LYS A 220 6.65 19.10 -9.08
C LYS A 220 5.25 19.70 -8.97
N LYS A 221 4.27 19.14 -9.69
CA LYS A 221 2.87 19.56 -9.65
C LYS A 221 2.23 19.27 -8.29
N TRP A 222 2.53 18.11 -7.70
CA TRP A 222 2.16 17.78 -6.33
C TRP A 222 2.63 18.82 -5.33
N ARG A 223 3.91 19.23 -5.39
CA ARG A 223 4.42 20.28 -4.50
C ARG A 223 3.75 21.62 -4.74
N LYS A 224 3.41 21.95 -5.99
CA LYS A 224 2.68 23.20 -6.30
C LYS A 224 1.28 23.21 -5.67
N ALA A 225 0.56 22.08 -5.78
CA ALA A 225 -0.78 21.92 -5.23
C ALA A 225 -0.80 21.85 -3.69
N THR A 226 0.04 21.00 -3.11
CA THR A 226 -0.02 20.66 -1.67
C THR A 226 0.98 21.44 -0.82
N GLY A 227 1.98 22.09 -1.43
CA GLY A 227 3.13 22.63 -0.71
C GLY A 227 4.10 21.59 -0.16
N ILE A 228 3.80 20.30 -0.31
CA ILE A 228 4.59 19.20 0.23
C ILE A 228 5.45 18.60 -0.87
N SER A 229 6.73 18.36 -0.57
CA SER A 229 7.62 17.63 -1.45
C SER A 229 7.23 16.16 -1.53
N MET A 230 7.01 15.66 -2.75
CA MET A 230 6.89 14.22 -3.01
C MET A 230 8.26 13.66 -3.40
N ARG A 231 8.66 12.56 -2.75
CA ARG A 231 9.74 11.70 -3.23
C ARG A 231 9.18 10.78 -4.30
N ALA A 232 9.71 10.80 -5.50
CA ALA A 232 9.15 10.06 -6.62
C ALA A 232 10.24 9.52 -7.56
N ALA A 233 9.94 8.46 -8.30
CA ALA A 233 10.90 7.82 -9.20
C ALA A 233 11.09 8.63 -10.49
N ILE A 234 12.34 8.94 -10.85
CA ILE A 234 12.73 9.25 -12.23
C ILE A 234 13.18 7.91 -12.83
N GLY A 235 12.54 7.45 -13.90
CA GLY A 235 12.72 6.09 -14.42
C GLY A 235 11.77 5.04 -13.83
N LYS A 236 12.05 3.76 -14.16
CA LYS A 236 11.23 2.60 -13.81
C LYS A 236 11.33 2.23 -12.33
N THR A 237 10.20 1.91 -11.70
CA THR A 237 10.15 1.24 -10.40
C THR A 237 10.00 -0.26 -10.57
N ASP A 238 10.78 -1.03 -9.81
CA ASP A 238 10.72 -2.49 -9.75
C ASP A 238 9.99 -2.95 -8.49
N TYR A 239 9.01 -3.83 -8.69
CA TYR A 239 8.18 -4.45 -7.67
C TYR A 239 8.52 -5.93 -7.45
N THR A 240 9.58 -6.45 -8.08
CA THR A 240 10.04 -7.84 -7.92
C THR A 240 10.32 -8.17 -6.46
N ASN A 241 10.83 -7.20 -5.67
CA ASN A 241 10.79 -7.30 -4.22
C ASN A 241 9.44 -6.79 -3.71
N PRO A 242 8.55 -7.68 -3.24
CA PRO A 242 7.18 -7.31 -2.91
C PRO A 242 7.06 -6.51 -1.60
N LEU A 243 8.16 -6.36 -0.84
CA LEU A 243 8.17 -5.59 0.41
C LEU A 243 8.54 -4.14 0.21
N LYS A 244 9.42 -3.85 -0.76
CA LYS A 244 10.03 -2.53 -0.90
C LYS A 244 10.39 -2.27 -2.36
N PRO A 245 9.54 -1.52 -3.08
CA PRO A 245 9.83 -1.19 -4.47
C PRO A 245 11.06 -0.29 -4.57
N THR A 246 11.86 -0.48 -5.62
CA THR A 246 13.11 0.25 -5.86
C THR A 246 13.11 0.89 -7.24
N VAL A 247 13.92 1.93 -7.45
CA VAL A 247 14.09 2.50 -8.80
C VAL A 247 15.21 1.75 -9.50
N VAL A 248 14.97 1.35 -10.75
CA VAL A 248 15.92 0.62 -11.58
C VAL A 248 16.89 1.60 -12.23
N SER A 249 18.19 1.30 -12.15
CA SER A 249 19.24 2.05 -12.85
C SER A 249 18.96 2.12 -14.36
N PRO A 250 19.17 3.28 -15.03
CA PRO A 250 19.81 4.51 -14.55
C PRO A 250 18.90 5.47 -13.78
N GLY A 251 17.67 5.07 -13.47
CA GLY A 251 16.73 5.88 -12.69
C GLY A 251 17.15 6.09 -11.23
N TYR A 252 16.56 7.10 -10.59
CA TYR A 252 16.82 7.43 -9.19
C TYR A 252 15.61 8.09 -8.52
N TRP A 253 15.67 8.21 -7.19
CA TRP A 253 14.65 8.92 -6.41
C TRP A 253 14.84 10.44 -6.51
N ASN A 254 13.85 11.15 -7.04
CA ASN A 254 13.77 12.60 -6.96
C ASN A 254 13.36 13.02 -5.55
N ASP A 255 14.35 13.16 -4.67
CA ASP A 255 14.18 13.81 -3.38
C ASP A 255 14.13 15.33 -3.59
N SER A 256 12.96 15.86 -3.93
CA SER A 256 12.73 17.31 -4.10
C SER A 256 13.06 18.16 -2.86
N ARG A 257 13.44 17.52 -1.74
CA ARG A 257 14.01 18.13 -0.53
C ARG A 257 15.46 18.62 -0.69
N LYS A 258 16.22 18.16 -1.69
CA LYS A 258 17.67 18.43 -1.81
C LYS A 258 18.07 19.51 -2.80
N ILE A 259 17.15 20.05 -3.60
CA ILE A 259 17.49 21.09 -4.59
C ILE A 259 17.33 22.46 -3.94
N PHE A 260 18.32 22.87 -3.13
CA PHE A 260 18.76 24.26 -2.90
C PHE A 260 19.93 24.28 -1.90
N LYS A 261 21.00 23.51 -2.16
CA LYS A 261 22.33 24.05 -1.86
C LYS A 261 22.74 24.88 -3.06
N ARG A 262 22.29 26.14 -3.10
CA ARG A 262 22.95 27.15 -3.94
C ARG A 262 24.41 27.13 -3.52
N LYS A 263 25.31 26.69 -4.41
CA LYS A 263 26.72 27.03 -4.28
C LYS A 263 26.75 28.57 -4.23
N LYS A 264 27.11 29.11 -3.07
CA LYS A 264 27.64 30.47 -2.98
C LYS A 264 29.04 30.43 -3.57
#